data_AF-A0A6A7AE44-F1
#
_entry.id   AF-A0A6A7AE44-F1
#
_cell.length_a   1.000
_cell.length_b   1.000
_cell.length_c   1.000
_cell.angle_alpha   90.00
_cell.angle_beta   90.00
_cell.angle_gamma   90.00
#
_symmetry.space_group_name_H-M   'P 1'
#
loop_
_entity.id
_entity.type
_entity.pdbx_description
1 polymer ?
#
loop_
_entity_poly.entity_id
_entity_poly.type
_entity_poly.pdbx_seq_one_letter_code
_entity_poly.pdbx_strand_id
1 'polypeptide(L)'
;MDRIAQMNRRRPAERDFECCFLVDNERDFSNIRTIHVQQDFTTTEILRFMLLPSLREMKATYLDIMKPPDLPSAWAEKRSTITTLELSGCTLWRIDLSAIHRILSFCPHLRILRAQVPMISEYGGGNRPSQERQLAIPAALDFMLEPVKNILKELKLFNGRHRIRPHCTVREHLYKLLPPTLRRLKLEFPRSSGIFYHHLKGKPFLNQSPKAIPQQRYNWISTQLHDKSTSLPNLAKLEMTDPPGCVGFHYWETAIWTPPSDCETDGVELDIKFVHPKPGSEMDSWNDRPRIRCHRYEYSEYNFDNSF
;
A
#
# COMPACT_ATOMS: atom_id res chain seq x y z
N MET A 1 3.81 25.76 -15.49
CA MET A 1 2.76 24.77 -15.76
C MET A 1 3.39 23.40 -15.62
N ASP A 2 2.99 22.61 -14.62
CA ASP A 2 3.41 21.21 -14.51
C ASP A 2 2.64 20.40 -15.54
N ARG A 3 3.34 19.82 -16.52
CA ARG A 3 2.71 18.92 -17.49
C ARG A 3 2.52 17.55 -16.83
N ILE A 4 1.27 17.11 -16.73
CA ILE A 4 0.94 15.72 -16.38
C ILE A 4 0.89 14.93 -17.68
N ALA A 5 1.79 13.95 -17.84
CA ALA A 5 1.67 12.97 -18.90
C ALA A 5 0.80 11.80 -18.40
N GLN A 6 -0.33 11.56 -19.07
CA GLN A 6 -1.11 10.33 -18.93
C GLN A 6 -0.90 9.48 -20.19
N MET A 7 -0.55 8.21 -20.00
CA MET A 7 -0.33 7.28 -21.10
C MET A 7 -1.12 6.00 -20.84
N ASN A 8 -2.01 5.63 -21.76
CA ASN A 8 -2.78 4.38 -21.74
C ASN A 8 -2.33 3.47 -22.89
N ARG A 9 -2.25 2.17 -22.64
CA ARG A 9 -1.70 1.19 -23.58
C ARG A 9 -2.78 0.44 -24.37
N ARG A 10 -2.44 0.06 -25.61
CA ARG A 10 -3.18 -0.90 -26.47
C ARG A 10 -2.24 -1.91 -27.17
N ARG A 11 -1.06 -2.22 -26.59
CA ARG A 11 0.00 -3.02 -27.25
C ARG A 11 0.03 -4.48 -26.76
N PRO A 12 0.66 -5.41 -27.50
CA PRO A 12 0.91 -6.79 -27.04
C PRO A 12 1.81 -6.82 -25.81
N ALA A 13 1.52 -7.72 -24.86
CA ALA A 13 2.17 -7.82 -23.56
C ALA A 13 3.68 -8.16 -23.59
N GLU A 14 4.21 -8.52 -24.76
CA GLU A 14 5.55 -9.12 -24.91
C GLU A 14 6.66 -8.11 -25.28
N ARG A 15 6.32 -6.85 -25.56
CA ARG A 15 7.32 -5.83 -25.91
C ARG A 15 7.28 -4.64 -24.99
N ASP A 16 8.41 -4.35 -24.37
CA ASP A 16 8.62 -3.09 -23.66
C ASP A 16 8.55 -1.90 -24.62
N PHE A 17 8.11 -0.77 -24.10
CA PHE A 17 8.09 0.52 -24.76
C PHE A 17 9.52 1.01 -24.87
N GLU A 18 9.98 1.16 -26.11
CA GLU A 18 11.24 1.86 -26.40
C GLU A 18 11.07 3.32 -26.00
N CYS A 19 11.69 3.67 -24.89
CA CYS A 19 11.71 5.04 -24.38
C CYS A 19 12.77 5.81 -25.16
N CYS A 20 12.38 6.38 -26.31
CA CYS A 20 13.29 7.19 -27.14
C CYS A 20 13.96 8.31 -26.33
N PHE A 21 13.28 8.83 -25.30
CA PHE A 21 13.79 9.88 -24.40
C PHE A 21 15.02 9.51 -23.56
N LEU A 22 15.43 8.24 -23.54
CA LEU A 22 16.64 7.79 -22.82
C LEU A 22 17.83 7.54 -23.75
N VAL A 23 17.59 7.52 -25.06
CA VAL A 23 18.59 7.24 -26.10
C VAL A 23 18.84 8.49 -26.94
N ASP A 24 17.78 9.25 -27.19
CA ASP A 24 17.78 10.44 -28.02
C ASP A 24 17.82 11.70 -27.12
N ASN A 25 18.99 12.32 -27.06
CA ASN A 25 19.20 13.57 -26.33
C ASN A 25 18.60 14.79 -27.05
N GLU A 26 18.04 14.63 -28.26
CA GLU A 26 17.53 15.76 -29.05
C GLU A 26 16.17 16.28 -28.55
N ARG A 27 15.44 15.48 -27.77
CA ARG A 27 14.13 15.87 -27.22
C ARG A 27 14.26 16.33 -25.77
N ASP A 28 13.83 17.56 -25.52
CA ASP A 28 13.81 18.12 -24.17
C ASP A 28 12.59 17.63 -23.37
N PHE A 29 12.86 16.87 -22.32
CA PHE A 29 11.87 16.43 -21.31
C PHE A 29 12.09 17.08 -19.95
N SER A 30 12.87 18.17 -19.89
CA SER A 30 13.23 18.87 -18.65
C SER A 30 12.04 19.51 -17.92
N ASN A 31 10.87 19.61 -18.57
CA ASN A 31 9.66 20.18 -17.98
C ASN A 31 8.71 19.13 -17.35
N ILE A 32 8.98 17.83 -17.50
CA ILE A 32 8.13 16.78 -16.91
C ILE A 32 8.54 16.57 -15.45
N ARG A 33 7.67 17.00 -14.53
CA ARG A 33 7.88 16.85 -13.07
C ARG A 33 7.05 15.73 -12.44
N THR A 34 5.95 15.37 -13.09
CA THR A 34 5.02 14.36 -12.57
C THR A 34 4.56 13.44 -13.68
N ILE A 35 4.60 12.13 -13.41
CA ILE A 35 4.07 11.11 -14.31
C ILE A 35 3.07 10.24 -13.57
N HIS A 36 1.96 9.94 -14.25
CA HIS A 36 1.01 8.93 -13.82
C HIS A 36 0.83 7.89 -14.92
N VAL A 37 1.30 6.68 -14.65
CA VAL A 37 1.07 5.51 -15.50
C VAL A 37 0.01 4.60 -14.90
N GLN A 38 -0.87 4.09 -15.76
CA GLN A 38 -1.97 3.21 -15.37
C GLN A 38 -2.06 2.04 -16.32
N GLN A 39 -2.12 0.82 -15.75
CA GLN A 39 -2.34 -0.45 -16.48
C GLN A 39 -1.26 -0.77 -17.54
N ASP A 40 -1.00 -2.06 -17.76
CA ASP A 40 -0.14 -2.54 -18.86
C ASP A 40 1.29 -1.98 -18.96
N PHE A 41 1.83 -1.41 -17.88
CA PHE A 41 3.23 -1.02 -17.79
C PHE A 41 4.05 -2.08 -17.06
N THR A 42 5.17 -2.48 -17.67
CA THR A 42 6.16 -3.36 -17.04
C THR A 42 7.00 -2.59 -16.03
N THR A 43 7.64 -3.29 -15.10
CA THR A 43 8.60 -2.69 -14.15
C THR A 43 9.73 -1.98 -14.89
N THR A 44 10.20 -2.54 -16.01
CA THR A 44 11.24 -1.96 -16.86
C THR A 44 10.80 -0.59 -17.41
N GLU A 45 9.57 -0.49 -17.90
CA GLU A 45 9.02 0.75 -18.43
C GLU A 45 8.82 1.80 -17.34
N ILE A 46 8.27 1.38 -16.19
CA ILE A 46 8.14 2.24 -15.01
C ILE A 46 9.51 2.83 -14.67
N LEU A 47 10.54 1.98 -14.55
CA LEU A 47 11.88 2.41 -14.22
C LEU A 47 12.49 3.33 -15.30
N ARG A 48 12.21 3.08 -16.59
CA ARG A 48 12.61 3.99 -17.67
C ARG A 48 12.05 5.40 -17.47
N PHE A 49 10.75 5.54 -17.20
CA PHE A 49 10.15 6.84 -16.91
C PHE A 49 10.76 7.51 -15.68
N MET A 50 11.10 6.72 -14.64
CA MET A 50 11.73 7.23 -13.43
C MET A 50 13.09 7.91 -13.66
N LEU A 51 13.77 7.61 -14.77
CA LEU A 51 15.07 8.16 -15.12
C LEU A 51 15.01 9.48 -15.89
N LEU A 52 13.83 10.06 -16.06
CA LEU A 52 13.71 11.42 -16.60
C LEU A 52 14.34 12.44 -15.62
N PRO A 53 15.21 13.35 -16.11
CA PRO A 53 16.08 14.16 -15.25
C PRO A 53 15.32 15.11 -14.30
N SER A 54 14.17 15.62 -14.76
CA SER A 54 13.35 16.57 -14.00
C SER A 54 12.20 15.94 -13.21
N LEU A 55 12.01 14.63 -13.32
CA LEU A 55 10.88 13.96 -12.69
C LEU A 55 11.03 13.97 -11.17
N ARG A 56 9.98 14.39 -10.46
CA ARG A 56 9.94 14.47 -8.99
C ARG A 56 8.91 13.53 -8.40
N GLU A 57 7.82 13.31 -9.10
CA GLU A 57 6.73 12.47 -8.63
C GLU A 57 6.33 11.44 -9.68
N MET A 58 6.15 10.19 -9.24
CA MET A 58 5.62 9.16 -10.11
C MET A 58 4.57 8.32 -9.40
N LYS A 59 3.48 8.07 -10.10
CA LYS A 59 2.43 7.12 -9.70
C LYS A 59 2.32 6.04 -10.77
N ALA A 60 2.44 4.79 -10.36
CA ALA A 60 2.20 3.62 -11.20
C ALA A 60 1.10 2.79 -10.54
N THR A 61 -0.09 2.79 -11.14
CA THR A 61 -1.31 2.26 -10.53
C THR A 61 -1.98 1.22 -11.42
N TYR A 62 -2.84 0.38 -10.84
CA TYR A 62 -3.53 -0.72 -11.55
C TYR A 62 -2.58 -1.68 -12.26
N LEU A 63 -1.38 -1.83 -11.72
CA LEU A 63 -0.39 -2.76 -12.24
C LEU A 63 -0.86 -4.22 -12.01
N ASP A 64 -0.47 -5.15 -12.87
CA ASP A 64 -0.86 -6.57 -12.75
C ASP A 64 0.26 -7.45 -12.17
N ILE A 65 1.46 -7.36 -12.74
CA ILE A 65 2.64 -8.11 -12.28
C ILE A 65 3.85 -7.18 -12.22
N MET A 66 4.54 -7.16 -11.08
CA MET A 66 5.84 -6.51 -10.90
C MET A 66 6.94 -7.56 -10.79
N LYS A 67 7.78 -7.64 -11.83
CA LYS A 67 8.99 -8.48 -11.88
C LYS A 67 10.24 -7.60 -11.79
N PRO A 68 11.41 -8.15 -11.44
CA PRO A 68 12.66 -7.40 -11.54
C PRO A 68 12.81 -6.75 -12.93
N PRO A 69 13.15 -5.46 -13.00
CA PRO A 69 13.27 -4.75 -14.27
C PRO A 69 14.48 -5.28 -15.05
N ASP A 70 14.30 -5.45 -16.35
CA ASP A 70 15.37 -5.84 -17.28
C ASP A 70 15.95 -4.58 -17.93
N LEU A 71 16.99 -4.03 -17.29
CA LEU A 71 17.70 -2.86 -17.79
C LEU A 71 19.08 -3.23 -18.34
N PRO A 72 19.51 -2.60 -19.45
CA PRO A 72 20.89 -2.71 -19.91
C PRO A 72 21.88 -2.33 -18.80
N SER A 73 23.02 -3.02 -18.73
CA SER A 73 24.07 -2.77 -17.73
C SER A 73 24.55 -1.31 -17.73
N ALA A 74 24.59 -0.67 -18.91
CA ALA A 74 24.94 0.74 -19.08
C ALA A 74 24.07 1.71 -18.26
N TRP A 75 22.92 1.27 -17.75
CA TRP A 75 22.00 2.10 -16.99
C TRP A 75 22.13 1.90 -15.48
N ALA A 76 22.95 0.94 -15.03
CA ALA A 76 23.13 0.64 -13.60
C ALA A 76 23.64 1.85 -12.79
N GLU A 77 24.31 2.80 -13.42
CA GLU A 77 24.83 4.02 -12.80
C GLU A 77 23.83 5.19 -12.79
N LYS A 78 22.76 5.11 -13.60
CA LYS A 78 21.75 6.18 -13.63
C LYS A 78 21.03 6.27 -12.28
N ARG A 79 20.61 7.48 -11.91
CA ARG A 79 19.87 7.75 -10.68
C ARG A 79 18.65 8.61 -11.01
N SER A 80 17.53 8.26 -10.42
CA SER A 80 16.29 9.02 -10.45
C SER A 80 16.38 10.21 -9.50
N THR A 81 15.72 11.29 -9.87
CA THR A 81 15.57 12.49 -9.04
C THR A 81 14.20 12.55 -8.33
N ILE A 82 13.43 11.46 -8.41
CA ILE A 82 12.12 11.33 -7.77
C ILE A 82 12.24 11.43 -6.25
N THR A 83 11.30 12.19 -5.67
CA THR A 83 11.11 12.34 -4.22
C THR A 83 9.85 11.63 -3.72
N THR A 84 8.85 11.42 -4.60
CA THR A 84 7.58 10.75 -4.28
C THR A 84 7.27 9.64 -5.27
N LEU A 85 7.09 8.42 -4.77
CA LEU A 85 6.77 7.24 -5.57
C LEU A 85 5.53 6.54 -5.02
N GLU A 86 4.56 6.26 -5.89
CA GLU A 86 3.39 5.44 -5.60
C GLU A 86 3.34 4.21 -6.52
N LEU A 87 3.29 3.02 -5.94
CA LEU A 87 3.17 1.73 -6.63
C LEU A 87 1.93 1.01 -6.12
N SER A 88 0.94 0.83 -6.99
CA SER A 88 -0.31 0.13 -6.65
C SER A 88 -0.77 -0.78 -7.77
N GLY A 89 -1.45 -1.85 -7.39
CA GLY A 89 -1.87 -2.89 -8.30
C GLY A 89 -3.37 -3.07 -8.40
N CYS A 90 -3.76 -3.91 -9.36
CA CYS A 90 -5.13 -4.33 -9.55
C CYS A 90 -5.57 -5.36 -8.50
N THR A 91 -6.74 -5.98 -8.70
CA THR A 91 -7.26 -7.01 -7.76
C THR A 91 -6.42 -8.29 -7.75
N LEU A 92 -5.65 -8.57 -8.81
CA LEU A 92 -4.80 -9.76 -8.95
C LEU A 92 -3.31 -9.43 -8.83
N TRP A 93 -2.98 -8.27 -8.27
CA TRP A 93 -1.63 -7.74 -8.16
C TRP A 93 -0.62 -8.76 -7.64
N ARG A 94 0.41 -9.02 -8.45
CA ARG A 94 1.53 -9.91 -8.13
C ARG A 94 2.80 -9.07 -8.04
N ILE A 95 3.53 -9.19 -6.94
CA ILE A 95 4.79 -8.47 -6.74
C ILE A 95 5.87 -9.45 -6.35
N ASP A 96 7.01 -9.34 -7.03
CA ASP A 96 8.30 -9.77 -6.50
C ASP A 96 8.93 -8.60 -5.73
N LEU A 97 9.19 -8.77 -4.43
CA LEU A 97 9.74 -7.68 -3.60
C LEU A 97 11.15 -7.24 -4.04
N SER A 98 11.89 -8.12 -4.72
CA SER A 98 13.17 -7.75 -5.34
C SER A 98 13.00 -6.76 -6.50
N ALA A 99 11.83 -6.73 -7.14
CA ALA A 99 11.49 -5.73 -8.15
C ALA A 99 11.36 -4.34 -7.52
N ILE A 100 10.65 -4.23 -6.39
CA ILE A 100 10.54 -2.95 -5.65
C ILE A 100 11.91 -2.54 -5.13
N HIS A 101 12.67 -3.46 -4.52
CA HIS A 101 14.05 -3.19 -4.09
C HIS A 101 14.87 -2.60 -5.24
N ARG A 102 14.83 -3.23 -6.42
CA ARG A 102 15.57 -2.78 -7.59
C ARG A 102 15.07 -1.44 -8.12
N ILE A 103 13.79 -1.10 -8.00
CA ILE A 103 13.30 0.25 -8.31
C ILE A 103 13.89 1.26 -7.30
N LEU A 104 13.82 0.95 -6.01
CA LEU A 104 14.26 1.84 -4.93
C LEU A 104 15.78 2.10 -4.97
N SER A 105 16.58 1.16 -5.48
CA SER A 105 18.03 1.37 -5.66
C SER A 105 18.39 2.47 -6.67
N PHE A 106 17.45 2.87 -7.53
CA PHE A 106 17.63 4.02 -8.42
C PHE A 106 17.18 5.34 -7.79
N CYS A 107 16.62 5.35 -6.58
CA CYS A 107 15.92 6.51 -6.01
C CYS A 107 16.63 7.08 -4.77
N PRO A 108 17.86 7.62 -4.88
CA PRO A 108 18.63 8.12 -3.73
C PRO A 108 18.03 9.36 -3.06
N HIS A 109 17.00 9.97 -3.65
CA HIS A 109 16.31 11.15 -3.13
C HIS A 109 14.88 10.85 -2.65
N LEU A 110 14.45 9.59 -2.66
CA LEU A 110 13.08 9.23 -2.31
C LEU A 110 12.77 9.57 -0.84
N ARG A 111 11.72 10.37 -0.63
CA ARG A 111 11.25 10.79 0.69
C ARG A 111 9.89 10.20 1.03
N ILE A 112 9.04 9.99 0.03
CA ILE A 112 7.68 9.50 0.19
C ILE A 112 7.50 8.24 -0.65
N LEU A 113 7.21 7.12 0.01
CA LEU A 113 6.90 5.85 -0.64
C LEU A 113 5.48 5.43 -0.27
N ARG A 114 4.67 5.21 -1.29
CA ARG A 114 3.32 4.65 -1.15
C ARG A 114 3.28 3.35 -1.91
N ALA A 115 3.33 2.23 -1.20
CA ALA A 115 3.42 0.92 -1.83
C ALA A 115 2.28 0.03 -1.37
N GLN A 116 1.57 -0.53 -2.35
CA GLN A 116 0.69 -1.66 -2.11
C GLN A 116 1.55 -2.92 -1.97
N VAL A 117 1.85 -3.35 -0.75
CA VAL A 117 2.63 -4.56 -0.50
C VAL A 117 1.69 -5.65 0.02
N PRO A 118 1.46 -6.75 -0.72
CA PRO A 118 0.62 -7.84 -0.27
C PRO A 118 1.31 -8.56 0.89
N MET A 119 0.88 -8.28 2.12
CA MET A 119 1.55 -8.84 3.32
C MET A 119 1.35 -10.35 3.47
N ILE A 120 0.25 -10.93 2.95
CA ILE A 120 0.00 -12.38 2.90
C ILE A 120 -0.87 -12.67 1.68
N SER A 121 -0.55 -13.71 0.90
CA SER A 121 -1.38 -14.07 -0.24
C SER A 121 -1.44 -15.58 -0.47
N GLU A 122 -1.94 -16.36 0.49
CA GLU A 122 -2.44 -17.69 0.14
C GLU A 122 -3.82 -17.58 -0.50
N TYR A 123 -3.88 -17.78 -1.82
CA TYR A 123 -5.15 -17.98 -2.51
C TYR A 123 -5.45 -19.48 -2.53
N GLY A 124 -6.02 -20.00 -1.44
CA GLY A 124 -6.37 -21.41 -1.28
C GLY A 124 -7.66 -21.85 -2.00
N GLY A 125 -8.02 -21.25 -3.14
CA GLY A 125 -9.33 -21.40 -3.75
C GLY A 125 -9.33 -21.70 -5.25
N GLY A 126 -9.01 -22.95 -5.62
CA GLY A 126 -9.36 -23.54 -6.92
C GLY A 126 -8.20 -23.76 -7.90
N ASN A 127 -7.99 -25.03 -8.26
CA ASN A 127 -7.31 -25.71 -9.39
C ASN A 127 -6.27 -25.02 -10.31
N ARG A 128 -5.87 -23.77 -10.10
CA ARG A 128 -4.70 -23.20 -10.77
C ARG A 128 -3.50 -23.37 -9.84
N PRO A 129 -2.37 -23.94 -10.30
CA PRO A 129 -1.18 -24.06 -9.49
C PRO A 129 -0.83 -22.68 -8.93
N SER A 130 -0.95 -22.56 -7.62
CA SER A 130 -0.56 -21.39 -6.85
C SER A 130 0.94 -21.25 -7.01
N GLN A 131 1.39 -20.41 -7.94
CA GLN A 131 2.78 -19.97 -7.94
C GLN A 131 3.08 -19.44 -6.55
N GLU A 132 4.05 -20.08 -5.89
CA GLU A 132 4.52 -19.75 -4.55
C GLU A 132 4.82 -18.26 -4.51
N ARG A 133 4.04 -17.57 -3.68
CA ARG A 133 4.19 -16.16 -3.42
C ARG A 133 5.17 -16.04 -2.27
N GLN A 134 6.28 -15.34 -2.46
CA GLN A 134 7.10 -14.93 -1.33
C GLN A 134 6.23 -14.09 -0.40
N LEU A 135 5.97 -14.64 0.78
CA LEU A 135 5.35 -13.89 1.87
C LEU A 135 6.26 -12.70 2.18
N ALA A 136 5.66 -11.53 2.44
CA ALA A 136 6.39 -10.41 3.01
C ALA A 136 6.76 -10.75 4.46
N ILE A 137 7.73 -11.64 4.63
CA ILE A 137 8.39 -11.91 5.90
C ILE A 137 9.18 -10.67 6.32
N PRO A 138 9.49 -10.49 7.62
CA PRO A 138 10.21 -9.32 8.11
C PRO A 138 11.46 -9.00 7.28
N ALA A 139 12.28 -10.02 7.02
CA ALA A 139 13.50 -9.92 6.23
C ALA A 139 13.25 -9.43 4.79
N ALA A 140 12.13 -9.79 4.18
CA ALA A 140 11.82 -9.39 2.81
C ALA A 140 11.38 -7.92 2.74
N LEU A 141 10.66 -7.42 3.75
CA LEU A 141 10.32 -6.00 3.83
C LEU A 141 11.56 -5.15 4.13
N ASP A 142 12.42 -5.62 5.04
CA ASP A 142 13.69 -4.95 5.34
C ASP A 142 14.58 -4.88 4.10
N PHE A 143 14.76 -6.02 3.40
CA PHE A 143 15.44 -6.07 2.11
C PHE A 143 14.81 -5.09 1.11
N MET A 144 13.49 -5.09 0.95
CA MET A 144 12.81 -4.19 0.03
C MET A 144 13.14 -2.72 0.30
N LEU A 145 13.15 -2.29 1.57
CA LEU A 145 13.34 -0.89 1.97
C LEU A 145 14.80 -0.47 2.12
N GLU A 146 15.74 -1.42 2.18
CA GLU A 146 17.17 -1.18 2.38
C GLU A 146 17.71 0.02 1.58
N PRO A 147 17.44 0.15 0.26
CA PRO A 147 18.04 1.22 -0.54
C PRO A 147 17.62 2.64 -0.13
N VAL A 148 16.49 2.78 0.56
CA VAL A 148 15.92 4.09 0.98
C VAL A 148 15.78 4.22 2.49
N LYS A 149 16.28 3.23 3.27
CA LYS A 149 16.07 3.11 4.71
C LYS A 149 16.57 4.33 5.51
N ASN A 150 17.61 4.98 5.01
CA ASN A 150 18.22 6.14 5.68
C ASN A 150 17.67 7.49 5.22
N ILE A 151 16.76 7.51 4.23
CA ILE A 151 16.27 8.76 3.62
C ILE A 151 14.75 8.92 3.67
N LEU A 152 14.01 7.82 3.79
CA LEU A 152 12.56 7.79 3.70
C LEU A 152 11.89 8.49 4.90
N LYS A 153 10.97 9.41 4.62
CA LYS A 153 10.26 10.24 5.62
C LYS A 153 8.80 9.87 5.77
N GLU A 154 8.15 9.45 4.70
CA GLU A 154 6.77 8.97 4.71
C GLU A 154 6.70 7.60 4.04
N LEU A 155 6.04 6.66 4.72
CA LEU A 155 5.77 5.32 4.24
C LEU A 155 4.29 5.03 4.40
N LYS A 156 3.63 4.79 3.27
CA LYS A 156 2.26 4.27 3.24
C LYS A 156 2.31 2.83 2.73
N LEU A 157 2.01 1.89 3.62
CA LEU A 157 1.78 0.50 3.27
C LEU A 157 0.29 0.24 3.30
N PHE A 158 -0.27 -0.15 2.17
CA PHE A 158 -1.68 -0.55 2.11
C PHE A 158 -1.80 -1.95 1.54
N ASN A 159 -2.66 -2.75 2.15
CA ASN A 159 -2.88 -4.11 1.68
C ASN A 159 -4.00 -4.16 0.64
N GLY A 160 -3.80 -4.97 -0.40
CA GLY A 160 -4.83 -5.27 -1.37
C GLY A 160 -6.00 -6.03 -0.75
N ARG A 161 -7.03 -6.29 -1.56
CA ARG A 161 -8.30 -6.96 -1.16
C ARG A 161 -8.16 -8.42 -0.70
N HIS A 162 -6.95 -8.92 -0.48
CA HIS A 162 -6.70 -10.33 -0.18
C HIS A 162 -6.84 -10.65 1.30
N ARG A 163 -7.32 -11.87 1.58
CA ARG A 163 -7.48 -12.39 2.94
C ARG A 163 -6.10 -12.69 3.52
N ILE A 164 -5.65 -11.88 4.48
CA ILE A 164 -4.54 -12.24 5.38
C ILE A 164 -5.07 -13.27 6.40
N ARG A 165 -4.30 -14.33 6.64
CA ARG A 165 -4.48 -15.24 7.79
C ARG A 165 -4.18 -14.49 9.12
N PRO A 166 -4.95 -14.71 10.20
CA PRO A 166 -4.89 -13.91 11.43
C PRO A 166 -3.53 -13.93 12.19
N HIS A 167 -2.63 -14.85 11.85
CA HIS A 167 -1.31 -15.02 12.48
C HIS A 167 -0.20 -14.50 11.58
N CYS A 168 0.04 -13.19 11.63
CA CYS A 168 1.14 -12.54 10.91
C CYS A 168 2.18 -12.07 11.95
N THR A 169 3.19 -12.89 12.23
CA THR A 169 4.34 -12.55 13.10
C THR A 169 5.09 -11.29 12.61
N VAL A 170 4.97 -10.98 11.31
CA VAL A 170 5.47 -9.74 10.69
C VAL A 170 4.92 -8.51 11.38
N ARG A 171 3.65 -8.55 11.82
CA ARG A 171 3.01 -7.41 12.47
C ARG A 171 3.72 -7.06 13.77
N GLU A 172 4.03 -8.06 14.59
CA GLU A 172 4.63 -7.87 15.92
C GLU A 172 5.98 -7.17 15.84
N HIS A 173 6.74 -7.38 14.76
CA HIS A 173 8.09 -6.84 14.60
C HIS A 173 8.21 -5.74 13.55
N LEU A 174 7.09 -5.24 13.01
CA LEU A 174 7.09 -4.32 11.88
C LEU A 174 7.98 -3.09 12.14
N TYR A 175 7.82 -2.43 13.30
CA TYR A 175 8.61 -1.26 13.70
C TYR A 175 10.13 -1.45 13.60
N LYS A 176 10.66 -2.65 13.89
CA LYS A 176 12.10 -2.93 13.84
C LYS A 176 12.67 -2.91 12.43
N LEU A 177 11.80 -3.08 11.43
CA LEU A 177 12.16 -3.14 10.01
C LEU A 177 11.97 -1.79 9.32
N LEU A 178 11.28 -0.86 9.98
CA LEU A 178 10.95 0.42 9.38
C LEU A 178 12.16 1.36 9.41
N PRO A 179 12.26 2.26 8.43
CA PRO A 179 13.28 3.32 8.41
C PRO A 179 13.29 4.15 9.71
N PRO A 180 14.42 4.30 10.42
CA PRO A 180 14.49 5.12 11.64
C PRO A 180 14.29 6.62 11.36
N THR A 181 14.41 7.01 10.09
CA THR A 181 14.23 8.39 9.63
C THR A 181 12.77 8.75 9.33
N LEU A 182 11.85 7.79 9.48
CA LEU A 182 10.44 7.93 9.19
C LEU A 182 9.78 8.92 10.14
N ARG A 183 9.04 9.87 9.58
CA ARG A 183 8.23 10.86 10.31
C ARG A 183 6.75 10.52 10.30
N ARG A 184 6.29 9.86 9.23
CA ARG A 184 4.89 9.51 9.06
C ARG A 184 4.77 8.08 8.54
N LEU A 185 4.01 7.27 9.28
CA LEU A 185 3.67 5.91 8.90
C LEU A 185 2.16 5.83 8.68
N LYS A 186 1.75 5.27 7.54
CA LYS A 186 0.36 4.95 7.26
C LYS A 186 0.20 3.48 6.93
N LEU A 187 -0.65 2.80 7.68
CA LEU A 187 -0.96 1.39 7.54
C LEU A 187 -2.44 1.21 7.19
N GLU A 188 -2.73 0.65 6.02
CA GLU A 188 -4.09 0.23 5.67
C GLU A 188 -4.20 -1.28 5.75
N PHE A 189 -5.00 -1.75 6.71
CA PHE A 189 -5.21 -3.17 6.94
C PHE A 189 -6.18 -3.74 5.90
N PRO A 190 -6.12 -5.03 5.59
CA PRO A 190 -7.18 -5.69 4.85
C PRO A 190 -8.30 -6.16 5.78
N ARG A 191 -9.47 -6.37 5.18
CA ARG A 191 -10.74 -6.73 5.84
C ARG A 191 -10.68 -7.95 6.76
N SER A 192 -9.73 -8.86 6.55
CA SER A 192 -9.62 -10.09 7.34
C SER A 192 -8.64 -10.00 8.51
N SER A 193 -7.90 -8.91 8.63
CA SER A 193 -6.86 -8.76 9.65
C SER A 193 -6.81 -7.35 10.22
N GLY A 194 -7.97 -6.72 10.36
CA GLY A 194 -8.11 -5.44 11.03
C GLY A 194 -7.47 -5.38 12.42
N ILE A 195 -7.46 -4.19 12.99
CA ILE A 195 -7.12 -3.95 14.39
C ILE A 195 -8.34 -4.24 15.27
N PHE A 196 -9.51 -3.74 14.85
CA PHE A 196 -10.78 -3.78 15.56
C PHE A 196 -11.62 -4.98 15.13
N TYR A 197 -11.34 -5.54 13.95
CA TYR A 197 -12.15 -6.60 13.39
C TYR A 197 -11.86 -7.98 14.03
N HIS A 198 -12.69 -8.39 14.99
CA HIS A 198 -12.72 -9.75 15.53
C HIS A 198 -14.16 -10.31 15.55
N HIS A 199 -14.62 -10.80 14.40
CA HIS A 199 -15.88 -11.55 14.34
C HIS A 199 -15.60 -13.05 14.23
N LEU A 200 -15.98 -13.78 15.28
CA LEU A 200 -16.14 -15.22 15.20
C LEU A 200 -17.45 -15.49 14.46
N LYS A 201 -17.40 -16.36 13.44
CA LYS A 201 -18.59 -16.78 12.69
C LYS A 201 -19.69 -17.20 13.67
N GLY A 202 -20.88 -16.61 13.55
CA GLY A 202 -22.04 -16.91 14.39
C GLY A 202 -22.13 -16.13 15.70
N LYS A 203 -21.19 -15.22 16.00
CA LYS A 203 -21.34 -14.27 17.11
C LYS A 203 -21.91 -12.94 16.61
N PRO A 204 -22.85 -12.30 17.35
CA PRO A 204 -23.36 -10.98 17.00
C PRO A 204 -22.22 -9.97 16.93
N PHE A 205 -22.42 -8.90 16.16
CA PHE A 205 -21.48 -7.79 16.17
C PHE A 205 -21.46 -7.17 17.57
N LEU A 206 -20.39 -7.44 18.32
CA LEU A 206 -20.19 -6.83 19.63
C LEU A 206 -19.97 -5.34 19.42
N ASN A 207 -20.71 -4.53 20.18
CA ASN A 207 -20.60 -3.09 20.22
C ASN A 207 -19.11 -2.72 20.35
N GLN A 208 -18.52 -2.11 19.33
CA GLN A 208 -17.09 -1.86 19.24
C GLN A 208 -16.71 -0.67 20.15
N SER A 209 -16.81 -0.86 21.46
CA SER A 209 -16.20 0.04 22.44
C SER A 209 -14.70 0.13 22.17
N PRO A 210 -14.01 1.25 22.46
CA PRO A 210 -12.55 1.31 22.48
C PRO A 210 -11.90 0.22 23.37
N LYS A 211 -12.63 -0.30 24.37
CA LYS A 211 -12.25 -1.46 25.20
C LYS A 211 -12.42 -2.83 24.49
N ALA A 212 -13.02 -2.85 23.31
CA ALA A 212 -13.30 -4.05 22.52
C ALA A 212 -12.17 -4.40 21.54
N ILE A 213 -11.11 -3.59 21.46
CA ILE A 213 -9.88 -4.01 20.76
C ILE A 213 -9.35 -5.26 21.49
N PRO A 214 -9.08 -6.38 20.78
CA PRO A 214 -8.45 -7.53 21.40
C PRO A 214 -7.16 -7.11 22.10
N GLN A 215 -6.95 -7.53 23.35
CA GLN A 215 -5.80 -7.09 24.16
C GLN A 215 -4.45 -7.23 23.43
N GLN A 216 -4.26 -8.30 22.65
CA GLN A 216 -3.05 -8.50 21.84
C GLN A 216 -2.83 -7.37 20.81
N ARG A 217 -3.90 -6.86 20.19
CA ARG A 217 -3.82 -5.76 19.21
C ARG A 217 -3.60 -4.42 19.88
N TYR A 218 -4.20 -4.20 21.05
CA TYR A 218 -3.92 -3.03 21.88
C TYR A 218 -2.44 -3.01 22.31
N ASN A 219 -1.96 -4.11 22.90
CA ASN A 219 -0.56 -4.26 23.29
C ASN A 219 0.37 -4.02 22.10
N TRP A 220 0.02 -4.53 20.92
CA TRP A 220 0.79 -4.27 19.71
C TRP A 220 0.89 -2.76 19.40
N ILE A 221 -0.20 -2.01 19.39
CA ILE A 221 -0.16 -0.55 19.18
C ILE A 221 0.72 0.12 20.24
N SER A 222 0.52 -0.23 21.51
CA SER A 222 1.30 0.33 22.62
C SER A 222 2.79 0.01 22.51
N THR A 223 3.18 -1.20 22.11
CA THR A 223 4.59 -1.57 21.89
C THR A 223 5.23 -0.73 20.78
N GLN A 224 4.52 -0.44 19.69
CA GLN A 224 5.05 0.41 18.61
C GLN A 224 5.35 1.84 19.11
N LEU A 225 4.55 2.33 20.05
CA LEU A 225 4.70 3.68 20.63
C LEU A 225 5.78 3.70 21.70
N HIS A 226 5.85 2.66 22.53
CA HIS A 226 6.89 2.52 23.55
C HIS A 226 8.29 2.42 22.91
N ASP A 227 8.42 1.63 21.84
CA ASP A 227 9.67 1.43 21.13
C ASP A 227 10.00 2.56 20.13
N LYS A 228 9.19 3.63 20.10
CA LYS A 228 9.41 4.79 19.23
C LYS A 228 10.79 5.39 19.46
N SER A 229 11.17 5.67 20.70
CA SER A 229 12.44 6.33 21.03
C SER A 229 13.66 5.57 20.52
N THR A 230 13.60 4.23 20.44
CA THR A 230 14.71 3.37 20.01
C THR A 230 14.66 3.05 18.52
N SER A 231 13.49 2.70 17.99
CA SER A 231 13.34 2.15 16.63
C SER A 231 12.91 3.19 15.61
N LEU A 232 12.08 4.16 16.03
CA LEU A 232 11.47 5.17 15.16
C LEU A 232 11.54 6.57 15.79
N PRO A 233 12.73 7.06 16.15
CA PRO A 233 12.90 8.26 16.98
C PRO A 233 12.28 9.52 16.35
N ASN A 234 12.12 9.53 15.03
CA ASN A 234 11.57 10.65 14.27
C ASN A 234 10.06 10.56 14.01
N LEU A 235 9.40 9.48 14.43
CA LEU A 235 7.99 9.27 14.11
C LEU A 235 7.14 10.34 14.81
N ALA A 236 6.43 11.13 14.01
CA ALA A 236 5.54 12.18 14.48
C ALA A 236 4.07 11.79 14.31
N LYS A 237 3.76 10.94 13.32
CA LYS A 237 2.38 10.57 13.00
C LYS A 237 2.24 9.10 12.60
N LEU A 238 1.26 8.44 13.19
CA LEU A 238 0.87 7.07 12.90
C LEU A 238 -0.60 7.02 12.49
N GLU A 239 -0.83 6.77 11.20
CA GLU A 239 -2.14 6.58 10.63
C GLU A 239 -2.42 5.09 10.46
N MET A 240 -3.59 4.64 10.91
CA MET A 240 -4.05 3.29 10.66
C MET A 240 -5.48 3.32 10.12
N THR A 241 -5.77 2.48 9.14
CA THR A 241 -7.13 2.35 8.60
C THR A 241 -7.54 0.88 8.62
N ASP A 242 -8.58 0.58 9.39
CA ASP A 242 -9.24 -0.71 9.43
C ASP A 242 -10.50 -0.69 8.54
N PRO A 243 -10.49 -1.38 7.39
CA PRO A 243 -11.60 -1.33 6.45
C PRO A 243 -12.80 -2.13 6.97
N PRO A 244 -13.99 -1.93 6.36
CA PRO A 244 -15.17 -2.72 6.71
C PRO A 244 -14.89 -4.21 6.56
N GLY A 245 -15.45 -4.99 7.47
CA GLY A 245 -15.33 -6.44 7.50
C GLY A 245 -15.84 -7.16 6.27
N CYS A 246 -15.64 -8.48 6.24
CA CYS A 246 -16.19 -9.37 5.21
C CYS A 246 -17.49 -10.08 5.62
N VAL A 247 -18.12 -9.68 6.74
CA VAL A 247 -19.35 -10.32 7.25
C VAL A 247 -20.54 -9.47 6.86
N GLY A 248 -21.36 -9.95 5.93
CA GLY A 248 -22.70 -9.40 5.65
C GLY A 248 -22.77 -8.11 4.83
N PHE A 249 -24.00 -7.79 4.42
CA PHE A 249 -24.37 -6.46 3.91
C PHE A 249 -24.85 -5.63 5.09
N HIS A 250 -23.97 -4.79 5.61
CA HIS A 250 -24.31 -3.79 6.62
C HIS A 250 -24.15 -2.40 6.00
N TYR A 251 -24.87 -1.43 6.55
CA TYR A 251 -24.44 -0.04 6.41
C TYR A 251 -23.24 0.16 7.33
N TRP A 252 -22.13 0.61 6.77
CA TRP A 252 -20.88 0.74 7.49
C TRP A 252 -20.62 2.22 7.81
N GLU A 253 -20.28 2.50 9.07
CA GLU A 253 -19.94 3.83 9.56
C GLU A 253 -18.44 3.88 9.89
N THR A 254 -17.80 5.02 9.62
CA THR A 254 -16.40 5.26 9.97
C THR A 254 -16.33 5.96 11.31
N ALA A 255 -15.51 5.42 12.21
CA ALA A 255 -15.21 6.02 13.50
C ALA A 255 -13.70 6.26 13.64
N ILE A 256 -13.35 7.23 14.47
CA ILE A 256 -11.96 7.51 14.86
C ILE A 256 -11.78 6.90 16.25
N TRP A 257 -10.75 6.08 16.41
CA TRP A 257 -10.40 5.53 17.71
C TRP A 257 -9.70 6.59 18.55
N THR A 258 -10.21 6.83 19.75
CA THR A 258 -9.54 7.64 20.76
C THR A 258 -8.76 6.72 21.70
N PRO A 259 -7.43 6.88 21.80
CA PRO A 259 -6.63 6.08 22.71
C PRO A 259 -7.08 6.30 24.17
N PRO A 260 -7.12 5.24 25.00
CA PRO A 260 -7.25 5.37 26.45
C PRO A 260 -6.18 6.30 27.05
N SER A 261 -6.46 6.89 28.22
CA SER A 261 -5.55 7.84 28.88
C SER A 261 -4.22 7.21 29.32
N ASP A 262 -4.19 5.89 29.51
CA ASP A 262 -2.99 5.09 29.82
C ASP A 262 -2.15 4.75 28.58
N CYS A 263 -2.61 5.10 27.38
CA CYS A 263 -1.85 4.89 26.15
C CYS A 263 -0.86 6.04 25.96
N GLU A 264 0.38 5.83 26.40
CA GLU A 264 1.47 6.77 26.17
C GLU A 264 1.80 6.84 24.67
N THR A 265 1.64 8.02 24.07
CA THR A 265 1.93 8.23 22.64
C THR A 265 3.34 8.71 22.38
N ASP A 266 4.09 9.08 23.43
CA ASP A 266 5.43 9.68 23.33
C ASP A 266 5.48 10.86 22.31
N GLY A 267 4.40 11.66 22.26
CA GLY A 267 4.26 12.78 21.32
C GLY A 267 3.96 12.38 19.86
N VAL A 268 3.61 11.12 19.58
CA VAL A 268 3.12 10.67 18.27
C VAL A 268 1.64 10.99 18.12
N GLU A 269 1.27 11.65 17.03
CA GLU A 269 -0.12 11.82 16.63
C GLU A 269 -0.69 10.48 16.13
N LEU A 270 -1.72 9.97 16.80
CA LEU A 270 -2.45 8.77 16.41
C LEU A 270 -3.73 9.13 15.65
N ASP A 271 -3.82 8.71 14.39
CA ASP A 271 -5.05 8.80 13.59
C ASP A 271 -5.46 7.39 13.13
N ILE A 272 -6.20 6.71 14.01
CA ILE A 272 -6.65 5.33 13.78
C ILE A 272 -8.14 5.37 13.42
N LYS A 273 -8.43 5.07 12.16
CA LYS A 273 -9.79 5.00 11.63
C LYS A 273 -10.20 3.55 11.51
N PHE A 274 -11.44 3.26 11.90
CA PHE A 274 -12.02 1.94 11.72
C PHE A 274 -13.45 2.05 11.22
N VAL A 275 -13.92 0.97 10.61
CA VAL A 275 -15.23 0.91 10.03
C VAL A 275 -16.04 -0.19 10.72
N HIS A 276 -17.19 0.17 11.28
CA HIS A 276 -18.08 -0.72 12.02
C HIS A 276 -19.48 -0.72 11.41
N PRO A 277 -20.28 -1.79 11.56
CA PRO A 277 -21.66 -1.74 11.09
C PRO A 277 -22.45 -0.73 11.94
N LYS A 278 -23.37 -0.02 11.29
CA LYS A 278 -24.34 0.84 11.95
C LYS A 278 -25.29 -0.03 12.79
N PRO A 279 -25.46 0.22 14.09
CA PRO A 279 -26.41 -0.54 14.92
C PRO A 279 -27.81 -0.53 14.31
N GLY A 280 -28.49 -1.68 14.28
CA GLY A 280 -29.82 -1.83 13.68
C GLY A 280 -29.88 -1.77 12.15
N SER A 281 -28.73 -1.72 11.47
CA SER A 281 -28.65 -1.71 10.00
C SER A 281 -28.58 -3.10 9.37
N GLU A 282 -29.02 -4.13 10.09
CA GLU A 282 -29.09 -5.49 9.57
C GLU A 282 -30.03 -5.48 8.36
N MET A 283 -29.49 -5.75 7.17
CA MET A 283 -30.34 -6.03 6.02
C MET A 283 -30.95 -7.41 6.21
N ASP A 284 -32.26 -7.51 6.05
CA ASP A 284 -32.97 -8.79 6.00
C ASP A 284 -32.23 -9.78 5.10
N SER A 285 -32.19 -11.00 5.61
CA SER A 285 -31.44 -12.19 5.20
C SER A 285 -30.74 -12.19 3.83
N TRP A 286 -29.58 -12.88 3.76
CA TRP A 286 -28.87 -13.25 2.53
C TRP A 286 -29.76 -13.84 1.41
N ASN A 287 -30.99 -14.25 1.73
CA ASN A 287 -31.91 -14.95 0.84
C ASN A 287 -32.89 -14.03 0.10
N ASP A 288 -33.10 -12.78 0.53
CA ASP A 288 -34.17 -11.93 -0.01
C ASP A 288 -33.76 -10.99 -1.14
N ARG A 289 -32.54 -11.16 -1.71
CA ARG A 289 -32.13 -10.41 -2.90
C ARG A 289 -31.52 -11.30 -3.98
N PRO A 290 -31.76 -10.98 -5.28
CA PRO A 290 -30.95 -11.54 -6.36
C PRO A 290 -29.48 -11.29 -6.03
N ARG A 291 -28.57 -12.18 -6.48
CA ARG A 291 -27.11 -12.04 -6.34
C ARG A 291 -26.60 -10.77 -7.05
N ILE A 292 -26.88 -9.61 -6.47
CA ILE A 292 -26.27 -8.35 -6.84
C ILE A 292 -24.86 -8.50 -6.30
N ARG A 293 -23.91 -8.74 -7.23
CA ARG A 293 -22.47 -8.71 -6.96
C ARG A 293 -22.23 -7.59 -5.97
N CYS A 294 -21.65 -7.88 -4.79
CA CYS A 294 -21.29 -6.88 -3.80
C CYS A 294 -20.85 -5.64 -4.55
N HIS A 295 -21.66 -4.58 -4.51
CA HIS A 295 -21.34 -3.37 -5.25
C HIS A 295 -19.89 -3.09 -4.92
N ARG A 296 -19.09 -3.01 -5.98
CA ARG A 296 -17.76 -2.44 -5.93
C ARG A 296 -17.92 -1.28 -4.94
N TYR A 297 -17.23 -1.33 -3.81
CA TYR A 297 -16.89 -0.07 -3.18
C TYR A 297 -16.06 0.62 -4.26
N GLU A 298 -16.74 1.33 -5.15
CA GLU A 298 -16.31 2.59 -5.69
C GLU A 298 -15.99 3.38 -4.42
N TYR A 299 -14.75 3.21 -3.95
CA TYR A 299 -14.07 4.35 -3.38
C TYR A 299 -14.36 5.45 -4.38
N SER A 300 -15.18 6.41 -3.95
CA SER A 300 -15.65 7.52 -4.75
C SER A 300 -14.57 7.87 -5.73
N GLU A 301 -14.88 7.68 -7.01
CA GLU A 301 -14.20 8.39 -8.06
C GLU A 301 -14.01 9.81 -7.52
N TYR A 302 -12.75 10.22 -7.34
CA TYR A 302 -12.49 11.64 -7.29
C TYR A 302 -13.13 12.14 -8.58
N ASN A 303 -14.23 12.89 -8.46
CA ASN A 303 -14.82 13.62 -9.56
C ASN A 303 -13.71 14.51 -10.10
N PHE A 304 -13.03 14.04 -11.14
CA PHE A 304 -12.37 14.92 -12.07
C PHE A 304 -13.50 15.52 -12.87
N ASP A 305 -13.84 16.77 -12.54
CA ASP A 305 -14.50 17.67 -13.49
C ASP A 305 -13.66 17.65 -14.77
N ASN A 306 -14.11 16.86 -15.74
CA ASN A 306 -13.67 16.96 -17.13
C ASN A 306 -14.27 18.25 -17.69
N SER A 307 -13.65 19.37 -17.38
CA SER A 307 -13.81 20.60 -18.13
C SER A 307 -12.46 21.00 -18.74
N PHE A 308 -12.38 20.73 -20.05
CA PHE A 308 -11.39 21.15 -21.05
C PHE A 308 -10.03 20.45 -21.09
#